data_AF-A0A7R9LD54-F1
#
_entry.id   AF-A0A7R9LD54-F1
#
_cell.length_a   1.000
_cell.length_b   1.000
_cell.length_c   1.000
_cell.angle_alpha   90.00
_cell.angle_beta   90.00
_cell.angle_gamma   90.00
#
_symmetry.space_group_name_H-M   'P 1'
#
loop_
_entity.id
_entity.type
_entity.pdbx_description
1 polymer ?
#
loop_
_entity_poly.entity_id
_entity_poly.type
_entity_poly.pdbx_seq_one_letter_code
_entity_poly.pdbx_strand_id
1 'polypeptide(L)'
;MSGNKVSSFNKIQLSILNSGLIPFDHDVHSAMKIVPQKPIDFDTFNAHIQLMRKYEVLPKIEFHFASKNETTTKHSTHHAMKEANDHKNTYPKKCLPYDFNRVVLSHTPDEPDSDYVNASYVDSILKPNAYIAAQGPNEFTINDFWKLIWEQNSMLIVMLTKVFDFIRVMCCQYWPMEENKPEMYGQIE
;
A
#
# COMPACT_ATOMS: atom_id res chain seq x y z
N MET A 1 -22.00 -29.40 2.23
CA MET A 1 -22.08 -28.32 3.23
C MET A 1 -22.15 -27.00 2.49
N SER A 2 -23.07 -26.11 2.89
CA SER A 2 -23.61 -25.05 2.05
C SER A 2 -22.62 -23.90 1.83
N GLY A 3 -22.10 -23.75 0.61
CA GLY A 3 -21.55 -22.48 0.16
C GLY A 3 -22.61 -21.39 0.38
N ASN A 4 -22.21 -20.27 0.99
CA ASN A 4 -23.08 -19.14 1.27
C ASN A 4 -23.78 -18.67 -0.01
N LYS A 5 -24.99 -19.20 -0.28
CA LYS A 5 -25.82 -18.77 -1.39
C LYS A 5 -26.23 -17.34 -1.08
N VAL A 6 -25.61 -16.39 -1.77
CA VAL A 6 -26.05 -14.99 -1.80
C VAL A 6 -27.54 -14.99 -2.15
N SER A 7 -28.36 -14.48 -1.22
CA SER A 7 -29.81 -14.49 -1.35
C SER A 7 -30.24 -13.76 -2.61
N SER A 8 -31.42 -14.09 -3.15
CA SER A 8 -31.97 -13.38 -4.31
C SER A 8 -32.13 -11.87 -4.06
N PHE A 9 -32.42 -11.50 -2.81
CA PHE A 9 -32.47 -10.11 -2.35
C PHE A 9 -31.10 -9.41 -2.48
N ASN A 10 -30.04 -10.07 -2.02
CA ASN A 10 -28.67 -9.55 -2.15
C ASN A 10 -28.24 -9.43 -3.61
N LYS A 11 -28.71 -10.32 -4.51
CA LYS A 11 -28.39 -10.23 -5.95
C LYS A 11 -29.02 -9.02 -6.64
N ILE A 12 -30.26 -8.68 -6.32
CA ILE A 12 -30.94 -7.49 -6.87
C ILE A 12 -30.25 -6.22 -6.37
N GLN A 13 -29.98 -6.15 -5.07
CA GLN A 13 -29.27 -5.04 -4.45
C GLN A 13 -27.88 -4.82 -5.05
N LEU A 14 -27.11 -5.89 -5.26
CA LEU A 14 -25.80 -5.83 -5.93
C LEU A 14 -25.91 -5.35 -7.38
N SER A 15 -26.93 -5.78 -8.13
CA SER A 15 -27.15 -5.30 -9.48
C SER A 15 -27.48 -3.80 -9.53
N ILE A 16 -28.26 -3.30 -8.57
CA ILE A 16 -28.62 -1.87 -8.46
C ILE A 16 -27.40 -1.02 -8.05
N LEU A 17 -26.56 -1.52 -7.14
CA LEU A 17 -25.32 -0.85 -6.76
C LEU A 17 -24.32 -0.84 -7.92
N ASN A 18 -24.20 -1.94 -8.66
CA ASN A 18 -23.35 -2.02 -9.85
C ASN A 18 -23.79 -1.07 -10.97
N SER A 19 -25.10 -0.85 -11.14
CA SER A 19 -25.60 0.07 -12.17
C SER A 19 -25.42 1.54 -11.82
N GLY A 20 -24.97 1.86 -10.60
CA GLY A 20 -24.82 3.23 -10.12
C GLY A 20 -26.15 3.94 -9.87
N LEU A 21 -27.29 3.23 -9.87
CA LEU A 21 -28.61 3.79 -9.63
C LEU A 21 -28.82 4.27 -8.18
N ILE A 22 -28.01 3.78 -7.25
CA ILE A 22 -27.98 4.21 -5.85
C ILE A 22 -26.54 4.57 -5.48
N PRO A 23 -26.31 5.66 -4.71
CA PRO A 23 -24.97 6.00 -4.21
C PRO A 23 -24.37 4.87 -3.39
N PHE A 24 -23.08 4.64 -3.60
CA PHE A 24 -22.29 3.61 -2.93
C PHE A 24 -22.41 3.67 -1.40
N ASP A 25 -22.52 4.88 -0.83
CA ASP A 25 -22.56 5.11 0.62
C ASP A 25 -23.93 4.82 1.26
N HIS A 26 -25.00 4.67 0.48
CA HIS A 26 -26.36 4.58 1.01
C HIS A 26 -26.69 3.19 1.63
N ASP A 27 -25.87 2.16 1.36
CA ASP A 27 -26.16 0.79 1.82
C ASP A 27 -24.92 -0.07 2.11
N VAL A 28 -23.80 0.58 2.45
CA VAL A 28 -22.51 -0.08 2.70
C VAL A 28 -22.60 -1.15 3.77
N HIS A 29 -23.40 -0.93 4.83
CA HIS A 29 -23.55 -1.88 5.94
C HIS A 29 -24.26 -3.18 5.53
N SER A 30 -25.24 -3.13 4.63
CA SER A 30 -25.91 -4.34 4.14
C SER A 30 -25.02 -5.09 3.16
N ALA A 31 -24.30 -4.36 2.29
CA ALA A 31 -23.38 -4.97 1.34
C ALA A 31 -22.11 -5.54 2.01
N MET A 32 -21.69 -5.00 3.15
CA MET A 32 -20.59 -5.54 3.97
C MET A 32 -20.89 -6.94 4.51
N LYS A 33 -22.17 -7.30 4.72
CA LYS A 33 -22.54 -8.69 5.06
C LYS A 33 -22.21 -9.69 3.95
N ILE A 34 -21.95 -9.21 2.74
CA ILE A 34 -21.58 -10.00 1.56
C ILE A 34 -20.07 -10.16 1.46
N VAL A 35 -19.30 -9.18 1.96
CA VAL A 35 -17.83 -9.26 2.03
C VAL A 35 -17.43 -10.21 3.17
N PRO A 36 -16.61 -11.23 2.92
CA PRO A 36 -16.18 -12.19 3.94
C PRO A 36 -15.50 -11.50 5.14
N GLN A 37 -16.02 -11.73 6.34
CA GLN A 37 -15.47 -11.21 7.61
C GLN A 37 -14.64 -12.26 8.37
N LYS A 38 -14.53 -13.47 7.80
CA LYS A 38 -13.80 -14.61 8.35
C LYS A 38 -13.04 -15.30 7.22
N PRO A 39 -12.00 -16.10 7.53
CA PRO A 39 -11.33 -16.91 6.52
C PRO A 39 -12.33 -17.71 5.68
N ILE A 40 -12.06 -17.77 4.38
CA ILE A 40 -12.89 -18.48 3.40
C ILE A 40 -12.32 -19.89 3.25
N ASP A 41 -13.15 -20.90 3.41
CA ASP A 41 -12.76 -22.28 3.15
C ASP A 41 -12.41 -22.47 1.67
N PHE A 42 -11.33 -23.20 1.41
CA PHE A 42 -10.79 -23.40 0.06
C PHE A 42 -11.85 -23.92 -0.94
N ASP A 43 -12.69 -24.86 -0.50
CA ASP A 43 -13.77 -25.43 -1.33
C ASP A 43 -14.80 -24.39 -1.81
N THR A 44 -14.94 -23.29 -1.07
CA THR A 44 -15.87 -22.20 -1.38
C THR A 44 -15.21 -21.01 -2.10
N PHE A 45 -13.88 -20.99 -2.17
CA PHE A 45 -13.11 -19.87 -2.70
C PHE A 45 -13.44 -19.56 -4.18
N ASN A 46 -13.57 -20.59 -5.02
CA ASN A 46 -13.89 -20.39 -6.45
C ASN A 46 -15.27 -19.73 -6.63
N ALA A 47 -16.27 -20.19 -5.88
CA ALA A 47 -17.61 -19.59 -5.93
C ALA A 47 -17.59 -18.13 -5.47
N HIS A 48 -16.77 -17.80 -4.45
CA HIS A 48 -16.57 -16.43 -4.00
C HIS A 48 -15.93 -15.55 -5.09
N ILE A 49 -14.85 -16.00 -5.74
CA ILE A 49 -14.20 -15.24 -6.83
C ILE A 49 -15.15 -15.00 -8.01
N GLN A 50 -15.97 -15.99 -8.38
CA GLN A 50 -16.98 -15.82 -9.43
C GLN A 50 -18.01 -14.73 -9.08
N LEU A 51 -18.40 -14.64 -7.80
CA LEU A 51 -19.27 -13.58 -7.31
C LEU A 51 -18.60 -12.21 -7.41
N MET A 52 -17.35 -12.09 -6.94
CA MET A 52 -16.57 -10.83 -6.99
C MET A 52 -16.39 -10.32 -8.41
N ARG A 53 -16.13 -11.23 -9.37
CA ARG A 53 -16.03 -10.90 -10.79
C ARG A 53 -17.36 -10.49 -11.41
N LYS A 54 -18.46 -11.11 -10.98
CA LYS A 54 -19.81 -10.78 -11.47
C LYS A 54 -20.27 -9.40 -11.00
N TYR A 55 -19.88 -9.01 -9.79
CA TYR A 55 -20.32 -7.77 -9.16
C TYR A 55 -19.12 -6.88 -8.81
N GLU A 56 -18.66 -6.07 -9.76
CA GLU A 56 -17.52 -5.14 -9.58
C GLU A 56 -17.64 -4.18 -8.40
N VAL A 57 -18.84 -3.92 -7.89
CA VAL A 57 -19.01 -3.12 -6.67
C VAL A 57 -18.42 -3.84 -5.45
N LEU A 58 -18.41 -5.17 -5.39
CA LEU A 58 -17.95 -5.92 -4.22
C LEU A 58 -16.47 -5.66 -3.88
N PRO A 59 -15.51 -5.75 -4.82
CA PRO A 59 -14.12 -5.34 -4.55
C PRO A 59 -14.00 -3.88 -4.07
N LYS A 60 -14.84 -2.97 -4.61
CA LYS A 60 -14.84 -1.56 -4.21
C LYS A 60 -15.31 -1.41 -2.76
N ILE A 61 -16.33 -2.16 -2.35
CA ILE A 61 -16.86 -2.19 -0.97
C ILE A 61 -15.82 -2.76 -0.02
N GLU A 62 -15.19 -3.88 -0.39
CA GLU A 62 -14.12 -4.49 0.38
C GLU A 62 -12.95 -3.51 0.61
N PHE A 63 -12.47 -2.87 -0.46
CA PHE A 63 -11.41 -1.87 -0.39
C PHE A 63 -11.77 -0.66 0.46
N HIS A 64 -12.98 -0.11 0.30
CA HIS A 64 -13.47 1.02 1.10
C HIS A 64 -13.51 0.68 2.59
N PHE A 65 -13.95 -0.52 2.93
CA PHE A 65 -14.04 -0.95 4.32
C PHE A 65 -12.66 -1.19 4.94
N ALA A 66 -11.76 -1.86 4.21
CA ALA A 66 -10.38 -2.04 4.64
C ALA A 66 -9.71 -0.69 4.93
N SER A 67 -9.86 0.28 4.02
CA SER A 67 -9.34 1.64 4.17
C SER A 67 -10.01 2.43 5.30
N LYS A 68 -11.30 2.19 5.60
CA LYS A 68 -12.01 2.90 6.69
C LYS A 68 -11.52 2.49 8.08
N ASN A 69 -11.20 1.21 8.28
CA ASN A 69 -10.66 0.75 9.57
C ASN A 69 -9.32 1.44 9.90
N GLU A 70 -8.50 1.72 8.89
CA GLU A 70 -7.29 2.54 9.01
C GLU A 70 -7.62 4.00 9.38
N THR A 71 -8.66 4.62 8.80
CA THR A 71 -9.05 6.00 9.17
C THR A 71 -9.70 6.12 10.56
N THR A 72 -10.24 5.02 11.10
CA THR A 72 -10.90 5.00 12.41
C THR A 72 -9.87 4.86 13.55
N THR A 73 -8.73 4.23 13.25
CA THR A 73 -7.56 4.15 14.13
C THR A 73 -6.56 5.24 13.74
N LYS A 74 -6.64 6.40 14.40
CA LYS A 74 -5.71 7.51 14.14
C LYS A 74 -4.30 7.17 14.66
N HIS A 75 -3.55 6.40 13.89
CA HIS A 75 -2.13 6.22 14.11
C HIS A 75 -1.38 7.50 13.76
N SER A 76 -0.37 7.84 14.57
CA SER A 76 0.43 9.04 14.38
C SER A 76 1.34 8.93 13.16
N THR A 77 1.54 10.03 12.45
CA THR A 77 2.46 10.20 11.32
C THR A 77 3.36 11.43 11.54
N HIS A 78 3.70 11.70 12.80
CA HIS A 78 4.36 12.93 13.24
C HIS A 78 5.71 13.12 12.55
N HIS A 79 6.54 12.07 12.43
CA HIS A 79 7.84 12.16 11.77
C HIS A 79 7.70 12.49 10.29
N ALA A 80 6.74 11.86 9.62
CA ALA A 80 6.47 12.07 8.20
C ALA A 80 5.95 13.48 7.90
N MET A 81 5.31 14.14 8.87
CA MET A 81 4.73 15.48 8.75
C MET A 81 5.68 16.61 9.16
N LYS A 82 6.92 16.31 9.56
CA LYS A 82 7.92 17.35 9.84
C LYS A 82 8.27 18.11 8.56
N GLU A 83 8.47 19.42 8.67
CA GLU A 83 8.82 20.29 7.53
C GLU A 83 10.10 19.81 6.82
N ALA A 84 11.10 19.37 7.58
CA ALA A 84 12.34 18.80 7.04
C ALA A 84 12.12 17.53 6.20
N ASN A 85 10.99 16.82 6.37
CA ASN A 85 10.70 15.56 5.68
C ASN A 85 9.69 15.72 4.54
N ASP A 86 9.10 16.90 4.33
CA ASP A 86 8.02 17.10 3.35
C ASP A 86 8.46 16.72 1.93
N HIS A 87 9.67 17.17 1.54
CA HIS A 87 10.27 16.86 0.24
C HIS A 87 10.67 15.39 0.07
N LYS A 88 10.84 14.65 1.18
CA LYS A 88 11.13 13.20 1.17
C LYS A 88 9.87 12.37 0.88
N ASN A 89 8.68 12.98 0.87
CA ASN A 89 7.43 12.30 0.55
C ASN A 89 6.99 12.58 -0.89
N THR A 90 6.84 11.53 -1.71
CA THR A 90 6.30 11.69 -3.08
C THR A 90 4.83 12.17 -3.05
N TYR A 91 4.07 11.77 -2.02
CA TYR A 91 2.68 12.19 -1.81
C TYR A 91 2.41 12.62 -0.35
N PRO A 92 2.88 13.83 0.07
CA PRO A 92 2.98 14.27 1.48
C PRO A 92 1.66 14.38 2.26
N LYS A 93 0.52 14.16 1.61
CA LYS A 93 -0.82 14.22 2.21
C LYS A 93 -1.71 13.02 1.89
N LYS A 94 -1.18 12.04 1.16
CA LYS A 94 -1.94 10.87 0.71
C LYS A 94 -1.36 9.56 1.23
N CYS A 95 -0.03 9.47 1.32
CA CYS A 95 0.65 8.25 1.70
C CYS A 95 1.84 8.60 2.59
N LEU A 96 1.63 8.49 3.90
CA LEU A 96 2.65 8.74 4.92
C LEU A 96 2.80 7.47 5.78
N PRO A 97 4.02 7.08 6.14
CA PRO A 97 4.24 5.96 7.04
C PRO A 97 3.76 6.31 8.46
N TYR A 98 3.23 5.33 9.18
CA TYR A 98 2.89 5.52 10.59
C TYR A 98 4.14 5.47 11.46
N ASP A 99 4.15 6.26 12.53
CA ASP A 99 5.30 6.37 13.43
C ASP A 99 5.65 5.04 14.11
N PHE A 100 4.66 4.16 14.34
CA PHE A 100 4.86 2.90 15.07
C PHE A 100 5.52 1.80 14.24
N ASN A 101 5.46 1.87 12.90
CA ASN A 101 6.03 0.86 12.01
C ASN A 101 6.89 1.45 10.88
N ARG A 102 7.20 2.75 10.90
CA ARG A 102 8.16 3.34 9.96
C ARG A 102 9.52 2.66 10.09
N VAL A 103 10.26 2.61 8.98
CA VAL A 103 11.68 2.29 9.03
C VAL A 103 12.45 3.52 9.55
N VAL A 104 13.44 3.28 10.41
CA VAL A 104 14.29 4.31 11.01
C VAL A 104 15.71 4.06 10.53
N LEU A 105 16.26 4.99 9.76
CA LEU A 105 17.64 4.92 9.28
C LEU A 105 18.62 5.39 10.35
N SER A 106 19.90 5.03 10.20
CA SER A 106 20.95 5.63 11.02
C SER A 106 21.02 7.15 10.80
N HIS A 107 21.32 7.91 11.86
CA HIS A 107 21.45 9.37 11.75
C HIS A 107 22.69 9.75 10.94
N THR A 108 22.52 10.65 9.97
CA THR A 108 23.63 11.33 9.29
C THR A 108 24.02 12.57 10.11
N PRO A 109 25.32 12.75 10.46
CA PRO A 109 25.78 13.96 11.12
C PRO A 109 25.39 15.22 10.33
N ASP A 110 25.01 16.27 11.05
CA ASP A 110 24.65 17.59 10.50
C ASP A 110 23.41 17.63 9.58
N GLU A 111 22.68 16.52 9.44
CA GLU A 111 21.40 16.46 8.71
C GLU A 111 20.24 16.16 9.68
N PRO A 112 19.42 17.17 10.03
CA PRO A 112 18.22 16.97 10.84
C PRO A 112 17.26 16.00 10.18
N ASP A 113 16.61 15.14 10.98
CA ASP A 113 15.62 14.16 10.52
C ASP A 113 16.14 13.20 9.42
N SER A 114 17.46 12.99 9.35
CA SER A 114 18.12 12.03 8.45
C SER A 114 17.78 10.56 8.73
N ASP A 115 17.09 10.27 9.83
CA ASP A 115 16.55 8.94 10.13
C ASP A 115 15.25 8.64 9.36
N TYR A 116 14.68 9.63 8.70
CA TYR A 116 13.40 9.51 8.01
C TYR A 116 13.54 9.01 6.58
N VAL A 117 12.79 7.95 6.27
CA VAL A 117 12.47 7.49 4.92
C VAL A 117 10.99 7.12 4.88
N ASN A 118 10.31 7.38 3.76
CA ASN A 118 8.91 6.99 3.59
C ASN A 118 8.81 5.48 3.28
N ALA A 119 8.93 4.68 4.34
CA ALA A 119 8.83 3.24 4.31
C ALA A 119 8.30 2.70 5.64
N SER A 120 7.57 1.59 5.58
CA SER A 120 7.00 0.91 6.76
C SER A 120 7.30 -0.58 6.72
N TYR A 121 7.54 -1.17 7.89
CA TYR A 121 7.54 -2.62 8.03
C TYR A 121 6.12 -3.17 7.90
N VAL A 122 6.01 -4.29 7.20
CA VAL A 122 4.76 -5.02 6.96
C VAL A 122 4.96 -6.49 7.29
N ASP A 123 4.01 -7.02 8.05
CA ASP A 123 3.99 -8.42 8.43
C ASP A 123 3.61 -9.32 7.25
N SER A 124 4.17 -10.53 7.23
CA SER A 124 3.61 -11.63 6.45
C SER A 124 2.67 -12.47 7.31
N ILE A 125 2.04 -13.46 6.69
CA ILE A 125 1.24 -14.47 7.41
C ILE A 125 2.08 -15.23 8.45
N LEU A 126 3.39 -15.39 8.22
CA LEU A 126 4.26 -16.28 9.00
C LEU A 126 5.30 -15.55 9.86
N LYS A 127 5.63 -14.31 9.52
CA LYS A 127 6.75 -13.58 10.10
C LYS A 127 6.41 -12.08 10.22
N PRO A 128 6.58 -11.48 11.41
CA PRO A 128 6.45 -10.04 11.57
C PRO A 128 7.60 -9.30 10.87
N ASN A 129 7.35 -8.09 10.38
CA ASN A 129 8.31 -7.28 9.63
C ASN A 129 8.97 -8.06 8.48
N ALA A 130 8.19 -8.86 7.76
CA ALA A 130 8.70 -9.68 6.66
C ALA A 130 9.00 -8.87 5.41
N TYR A 131 8.31 -7.74 5.24
CA TYR A 131 8.45 -6.86 4.09
C TYR A 131 8.68 -5.43 4.54
N ILE A 132 9.29 -4.65 3.66
CA ILE A 132 9.34 -3.19 3.76
C ILE A 132 8.52 -2.65 2.60
N ALA A 133 7.42 -1.98 2.90
CA ALA A 133 6.66 -1.23 1.92
C ALA A 133 7.20 0.20 1.88
N ALA A 134 7.88 0.56 0.79
CA ALA A 134 8.48 1.87 0.59
C ALA A 134 7.80 2.60 -0.59
N GLN A 135 7.78 3.93 -0.55
CA GLN A 135 7.42 4.71 -1.73
C GLN A 135 8.44 4.47 -2.87
N GLY A 136 8.03 4.71 -4.12
CA GLY A 136 8.99 4.89 -5.21
C GLY A 136 9.90 6.09 -4.91
N PRO A 137 11.24 5.95 -4.95
CA PRO A 137 12.15 7.06 -4.68
C PRO A 137 11.85 8.26 -5.57
N ASN A 138 11.95 9.46 -5.00
CA ASN A 138 11.94 10.71 -5.75
C ASN A 138 13.37 11.25 -5.90
N GLU A 139 13.54 12.40 -6.55
CA GLU A 139 14.84 12.99 -6.85
C GLU A 139 15.69 13.32 -5.60
N PHE A 140 15.06 13.47 -4.44
CA PHE A 140 15.73 13.76 -3.17
C PHE A 140 16.01 12.50 -2.33
N THR A 141 15.37 11.37 -2.62
CA THR A 141 15.40 10.18 -1.74
C THR A 141 16.08 8.95 -2.35
N ILE A 142 16.76 9.06 -3.49
CA ILE A 142 17.47 7.92 -4.09
C ILE A 142 18.56 7.39 -3.14
N ASN A 143 19.32 8.30 -2.52
CA ASN A 143 20.37 7.93 -1.57
C ASN A 143 19.79 7.31 -0.30
N ASP A 144 18.73 7.90 0.25
CA ASP A 144 18.01 7.36 1.42
C ASP A 144 17.43 5.97 1.14
N PHE A 145 16.96 5.73 -0.10
CA PHE A 145 16.47 4.43 -0.53
C PHE A 145 17.58 3.37 -0.55
N TRP A 146 18.75 3.68 -1.10
CA TRP A 146 19.86 2.72 -1.07
C TRP A 146 20.41 2.51 0.35
N LYS A 147 20.48 3.56 1.16
CA LYS A 147 20.82 3.46 2.59
C LYS A 147 19.85 2.54 3.33
N LEU A 148 18.54 2.66 3.07
CA LEU A 148 17.51 1.75 3.56
C LEU A 148 17.80 0.29 3.19
N ILE A 149 18.05 0.01 1.90
CA ILE A 149 18.32 -1.35 1.42
C ILE A 149 19.55 -1.95 2.09
N TRP A 150 20.63 -1.16 2.22
CA TRP A 150 21.87 -1.58 2.84
C TRP A 150 21.71 -1.86 4.34
N GLU A 151 21.16 -0.90 5.10
CA GLU A 151 20.99 -1.03 6.56
C GLU A 151 20.04 -2.16 6.93
N GLN A 152 19.03 -2.44 6.10
CA GLN A 152 18.08 -3.52 6.32
C GLN A 152 18.54 -4.86 5.75
N ASN A 153 19.75 -4.94 5.19
CA ASN A 153 20.31 -6.13 4.57
C ASN A 153 19.32 -6.78 3.57
N SER A 154 18.66 -5.94 2.78
CA SER A 154 17.63 -6.37 1.84
C SER A 154 18.26 -6.87 0.54
N MET A 155 17.94 -8.10 0.15
CA MET A 155 18.53 -8.75 -1.04
C MET A 155 17.63 -8.68 -2.29
N LEU A 156 16.36 -8.30 -2.12
CA LEU A 156 15.37 -8.32 -3.20
C LEU A 156 14.53 -7.03 -3.15
N ILE A 157 14.47 -6.35 -4.29
CA ILE A 157 13.59 -5.20 -4.52
C ILE A 157 12.51 -5.62 -5.51
N VAL A 158 11.24 -5.42 -5.15
CA VAL A 158 10.09 -5.68 -6.04
C VAL A 158 9.44 -4.35 -6.40
N MET A 159 9.68 -3.86 -7.62
CA MET A 159 9.08 -2.63 -8.12
C MET A 159 7.76 -2.92 -8.86
N LEU A 160 6.66 -2.35 -8.36
CA LEU A 160 5.31 -2.57 -8.91
C LEU A 160 4.79 -1.39 -9.74
N THR A 161 5.66 -0.47 -10.14
CA THR A 161 5.31 0.71 -10.94
C THR A 161 6.31 0.92 -12.07
N LYS A 162 5.94 1.73 -13.06
CA LYS A 162 6.87 2.27 -14.06
C LYS A 162 7.55 3.53 -13.51
N VAL A 163 8.68 3.92 -14.12
CA VAL A 163 9.35 5.21 -13.83
C VAL A 163 8.42 6.38 -14.24
N PHE A 164 7.76 6.25 -15.39
CA PHE A 164 6.82 7.24 -15.93
C PHE A 164 5.44 6.62 -16.20
N ASP A 165 4.40 7.42 -15.96
CA ASP A 165 3.04 7.19 -16.46
C ASP A 165 2.58 8.41 -17.27
N PHE A 166 2.54 8.25 -18.60
CA PHE A 166 2.43 9.35 -19.57
C PHE A 166 3.46 10.46 -19.33
N ILE A 167 3.01 11.64 -18.87
CA ILE A 167 3.86 12.80 -18.60
C ILE A 167 4.30 12.89 -17.13
N ARG A 168 3.79 12.00 -16.27
CA ARG A 168 4.01 12.06 -14.83
C ARG A 168 5.14 11.13 -14.42
N VAL A 169 6.12 11.66 -13.69
CA VAL A 169 7.11 10.86 -12.98
C VAL A 169 6.42 10.14 -11.82
N MET A 170 6.49 8.82 -11.82
CA MET A 170 5.92 7.97 -10.77
C MET A 170 6.99 7.50 -9.79
N CYS A 171 8.22 7.29 -10.28
CA CYS A 171 9.38 6.84 -9.51
C CYS A 171 10.63 7.28 -10.27
N CYS A 172 11.65 7.78 -9.57
CA CYS A 172 12.96 7.99 -10.18
C CYS A 172 13.61 6.63 -10.51
N GLN A 173 14.42 6.59 -11.56
CA GLN A 173 15.29 5.45 -11.80
C GLN A 173 16.38 5.46 -10.72
N TYR A 174 16.41 4.43 -9.88
CA TYR A 174 17.35 4.29 -8.76
C TYR A 174 18.39 3.21 -9.03
N TRP A 175 18.56 2.79 -10.27
CA TRP A 175 19.53 1.77 -10.67
C TRP A 175 20.33 2.23 -11.89
N PRO A 176 21.53 1.67 -12.14
CA PRO A 176 22.36 2.08 -13.26
C PRO A 176 21.68 1.93 -14.62
N MET A 177 21.88 2.89 -15.51
CA MET A 177 21.29 2.84 -16.86
C MET A 177 21.98 1.83 -17.77
N GLU A 178 23.28 1.63 -17.55
CA GLU A 178 24.13 0.75 -18.35
C GLU A 178 24.54 -0.47 -17.53
N GLU A 179 24.47 -1.66 -18.16
CA GLU A 179 24.98 -2.89 -17.56
C GLU A 179 26.51 -2.80 -17.41
N ASN A 180 27.05 -3.27 -16.27
CA ASN A 180 28.49 -3.21 -15.93
C ASN A 180 29.07 -1.80 -15.75
N LYS A 181 28.24 -0.79 -15.51
CA LYS A 181 28.66 0.55 -15.13
C LYS A 181 28.09 0.88 -13.76
N PRO A 182 28.84 0.62 -12.67
CA PRO A 182 28.41 0.97 -11.33
C PRO A 182 28.11 2.46 -11.21
N GLU A 183 27.10 2.82 -10.40
CA GLU A 183 26.74 4.19 -10.10
C GLU A 183 26.75 4.38 -8.58
N MET A 184 27.33 5.49 -8.12
CA MET A 184 27.36 5.82 -6.71
C MET A 184 26.05 6.48 -6.26
N TYR A 185 25.38 5.90 -5.27
CA TYR A 185 24.23 6.47 -4.58
C TYR A 185 24.60 6.78 -3.13
N GLY A 186 25.06 8.01 -2.89
CA GLY A 186 25.63 8.40 -1.60
C GLY A 186 26.96 7.67 -1.33
N GLN A 187 26.95 6.74 -0.37
CA GLN A 187 28.14 5.93 0.00
C GLN A 187 28.09 4.50 -0.55
N ILE A 188 27.07 4.17 -1.35
CA ILE A 188 26.83 2.82 -1.89
C ILE A 188 27.14 2.82 -3.38
N GLU A 189 27.84 1.79 -3.86
CA GLU A 189 28.19 1.52 -5.27
C GLU A 189 27.38 0.35 -5.83
#